data_AF-A0A164LCR1-F1
#
_entry.id   AF-A0A164LCR1-F1
#
_cell.length_a   1.000
_cell.length_b   1.000
_cell.length_c   1.000
_cell.angle_alpha   90.00
_cell.angle_beta   90.00
_cell.angle_gamma   90.00
#
_symmetry.space_group_name_H-M   'P 1'
#
loop_
_entity.id
_entity.type
_entity.pdbx_description
1 polymer ?
#
loop_
_entity_poly.entity_id
_entity_poly.type
_entity_poly.pdbx_seq_one_letter_code
_entity_poly.pdbx_strand_id
1 'polypeptide(L)'
;MVQFEVRQAQFLKRFESLNRLLANNIDRFFESSHIEFTISELEDVGLDIEATNSLSKDITVVREIRNFVFLPELNFDGQTLKVGITHNTKKGILEYIKKDVAEEAQEKQLRDIVENLYRNHDIKDADVLASMALADIEKVEEILKKLG
;
A
#
# COMPACT_ATOMS: atom_id res chain seq x y z
N MET A 1 2.94 -21.90 15.28
CA MET A 1 3.06 -20.44 15.46
C MET A 1 3.64 -19.77 14.22
N VAL A 2 4.84 -20.18 13.75
CA VAL A 2 5.50 -19.64 12.54
C VAL A 2 4.63 -19.67 11.27
N GLN A 3 3.94 -20.77 10.98
CA GLN A 3 3.09 -20.86 9.76
C GLN A 3 1.91 -19.88 9.76
N PHE A 4 1.39 -19.51 10.93
CA PHE A 4 0.28 -18.57 11.04
C PHE A 4 0.74 -17.14 10.80
N GLU A 5 1.90 -16.75 11.32
CA GLU A 5 2.50 -15.44 11.10
C GLU A 5 2.88 -15.22 9.62
N VAL A 6 3.45 -16.25 8.97
CA VAL A 6 3.76 -16.21 7.54
C VAL A 6 2.48 -16.02 6.71
N ARG A 7 1.41 -16.75 7.02
CA ARG A 7 0.12 -16.61 6.32
C ARG A 7 -0.48 -15.21 6.52
N GLN A 8 -0.37 -14.64 7.72
CA GLN A 8 -0.82 -13.26 7.96
C GLN A 8 -0.01 -12.23 7.16
N ALA A 9 1.32 -12.35 7.13
CA ALA A 9 2.16 -11.45 6.35
C ALA A 9 1.84 -11.51 4.85
N GLN A 10 1.63 -12.72 4.32
CA GLN A 10 1.20 -12.92 2.93
C GLN A 10 -0.19 -12.33 2.66
N PHE A 11 -1.14 -12.50 3.57
CA PHE A 11 -2.46 -11.87 3.47
C PHE A 11 -2.34 -10.35 3.42
N LEU A 12 -1.59 -9.73 4.33
CA LEU A 12 -1.41 -8.29 4.39
C LEU A 12 -0.82 -7.74 3.09
N LYS A 13 0.23 -8.38 2.55
CA LYS A 13 0.84 -7.98 1.27
C LYS A 13 -0.14 -8.06 0.11
N ARG A 14 -0.94 -9.13 0.03
CA ARG A 14 -1.96 -9.31 -1.01
C ARG A 14 -3.09 -8.28 -0.86
N PHE A 15 -3.50 -8.02 0.37
CA PHE A 15 -4.54 -7.04 0.68
C PHE A 15 -4.10 -5.61 0.34
N GLU A 16 -2.84 -5.28 0.58
CA GLU A 16 -2.24 -4.01 0.16
C GLU A 16 -2.24 -3.86 -1.37
N SER A 17 -1.90 -4.93 -2.09
CA SER A 17 -1.93 -4.95 -3.56
C SER A 17 -3.35 -4.70 -4.09
N LEU A 18 -4.36 -5.33 -3.48
CA LEU A 18 -5.77 -5.09 -3.79
C LEU A 18 -6.18 -3.64 -3.48
N ASN A 19 -5.78 -3.09 -2.33
CA ASN A 19 -6.11 -1.70 -1.97
C ASN A 19 -5.50 -0.70 -2.94
N ARG A 20 -4.27 -0.94 -3.42
CA ARG A 20 -3.65 -0.14 -4.48
C ARG A 20 -4.45 -0.22 -5.78
N LEU A 21 -4.87 -1.42 -6.20
CA LEU A 21 -5.69 -1.59 -7.39
C LEU A 21 -7.03 -0.86 -7.27
N LEU A 22 -7.67 -0.94 -6.10
CA LEU A 22 -8.89 -0.19 -5.80
C LEU A 22 -8.63 1.33 -5.81
N ALA A 23 -7.57 1.82 -5.16
CA ALA A 23 -7.24 3.23 -5.16
C ALA A 23 -7.09 3.79 -6.59
N ASN A 24 -6.39 3.05 -7.45
CA ASN A 24 -6.17 3.42 -8.86
C ASN A 24 -7.43 3.36 -9.73
N ASN A 25 -8.50 2.73 -9.24
CA ASN A 25 -9.76 2.55 -9.96
C ASN A 25 -10.94 3.20 -9.22
N ILE A 26 -10.69 4.17 -8.34
CA ILE A 26 -11.73 4.77 -7.48
C ILE A 26 -12.92 5.33 -8.28
N ASP A 27 -12.65 5.92 -9.44
CA ASP A 27 -13.68 6.47 -10.33
C ASP A 27 -14.64 5.38 -10.84
N ARG A 28 -14.18 4.13 -11.01
CA ARG A 28 -15.00 3.01 -11.48
C ARG A 28 -16.01 2.51 -10.44
N PHE A 29 -15.78 2.76 -9.16
CA PHE A 29 -16.64 2.21 -8.09
C PHE A 29 -17.17 3.22 -7.08
N PHE A 30 -16.93 4.51 -7.29
CA PHE A 30 -17.43 5.53 -6.37
C PHE A 30 -18.96 5.51 -6.24
N GLU A 31 -19.69 5.15 -7.30
CA GLU A 31 -21.15 5.02 -7.31
C GLU A 31 -21.66 3.57 -7.39
N SER A 32 -20.75 2.61 -7.55
CA SER A 32 -21.09 1.19 -7.72
C SER A 32 -21.20 0.46 -6.38
N SER A 33 -21.94 -0.65 -6.37
CA SER A 33 -22.00 -1.60 -5.25
C SER A 33 -20.96 -2.72 -5.36
N HIS A 34 -20.30 -2.83 -6.51
CA HIS A 34 -19.21 -3.77 -6.75
C HIS A 34 -18.29 -3.26 -7.87
N ILE A 35 -17.10 -3.83 -7.96
CA ILE A 35 -16.19 -3.72 -9.09
C ILE A 35 -15.65 -5.11 -9.43
N GLU A 36 -15.35 -5.33 -10.71
CA GLU A 36 -14.79 -6.57 -11.21
C GLU A 36 -13.42 -6.29 -11.83
N PHE A 37 -12.46 -7.15 -11.51
CA PHE A 37 -11.11 -7.14 -12.06
C PHE A 37 -10.83 -8.48 -12.74
N THR A 38 -10.37 -8.41 -13.97
CA THR A 38 -9.87 -9.58 -14.70
C THR A 38 -8.57 -10.09 -14.10
N ILE A 39 -8.23 -11.36 -14.36
CA ILE A 39 -6.97 -11.93 -13.88
C ILE A 39 -5.75 -11.17 -14.38
N SER A 40 -5.79 -10.62 -15.60
CA SER A 40 -4.71 -9.78 -16.13
C SER A 40 -4.51 -8.50 -15.32
N GLU A 41 -5.61 -7.80 -14.95
CA GLU A 41 -5.53 -6.61 -14.07
C GLU A 41 -5.00 -6.95 -12.67
N LEU A 42 -5.27 -8.16 -12.17
CA LEU A 42 -4.78 -8.64 -10.88
C LEU A 42 -3.30 -9.04 -10.94
N GLU A 43 -2.87 -9.69 -12.03
CA GLU A 43 -1.48 -10.06 -12.28
C GLU A 43 -0.58 -8.83 -12.37
N ASP A 44 -1.07 -7.73 -12.95
CA ASP A 44 -0.35 -6.44 -13.02
C ASP A 44 0.01 -5.88 -11.63
N VAL A 45 -0.74 -6.24 -10.59
CA VAL A 45 -0.46 -5.87 -9.19
C VAL A 45 0.09 -7.02 -8.35
N GLY A 46 0.53 -8.12 -8.99
CA GLY A 46 1.15 -9.26 -8.34
C GLY A 46 0.17 -10.22 -7.66
N LEU A 47 -1.10 -10.22 -8.09
CA LEU A 47 -2.15 -11.15 -7.64
C LEU A 47 -2.47 -12.16 -8.75
N ASP A 48 -1.64 -13.20 -8.89
CA ASP A 48 -1.92 -14.34 -9.77
C ASP A 48 -3.15 -15.15 -9.30
N ILE A 49 -3.51 -16.20 -10.04
CA ILE A 49 -4.67 -17.05 -9.75
C ILE A 49 -4.59 -17.65 -8.34
N GLU A 50 -3.43 -18.15 -7.93
CA GLU A 50 -3.25 -18.81 -6.62
C GLU A 50 -3.31 -17.79 -5.48
N ALA A 51 -2.66 -16.64 -5.66
CA ALA A 51 -2.65 -15.54 -4.72
C ALA A 51 -4.05 -14.94 -4.54
N THR A 52 -4.79 -14.75 -5.63
CA THR A 52 -6.17 -14.23 -5.62
C THR A 52 -7.13 -15.20 -4.95
N ASN A 53 -7.04 -16.49 -5.27
CA ASN A 53 -7.84 -17.53 -4.62
C ASN A 53 -7.55 -17.61 -3.12
N SER A 54 -6.27 -17.53 -2.75
CA SER A 54 -5.84 -17.52 -1.35
C SER A 54 -6.34 -16.28 -0.61
N LEU A 55 -6.20 -15.08 -1.20
CA LEU A 55 -6.71 -13.82 -0.63
C LEU A 55 -8.22 -13.89 -0.36
N SER A 56 -8.99 -14.40 -1.33
CA SER A 56 -10.45 -14.52 -1.24
C SER A 56 -10.90 -15.49 -0.14
N LYS A 57 -10.11 -16.53 0.15
CA LYS A 57 -10.37 -17.48 1.24
C LYS A 57 -9.91 -16.94 2.60
N ASP A 58 -8.73 -16.31 2.63
CA ASP A 58 -8.11 -15.80 3.85
C ASP A 58 -8.86 -14.60 4.42
N ILE A 59 -9.51 -13.78 3.58
CA ILE A 59 -10.22 -12.58 4.04
C ILE A 59 -11.34 -12.91 5.04
N THR A 60 -12.02 -14.04 4.86
CA THR A 60 -13.07 -14.52 5.78
C THR A 60 -12.47 -14.88 7.13
N VAL A 61 -11.33 -15.57 7.14
CA VAL A 61 -10.62 -15.99 8.36
C VAL A 61 -10.08 -14.77 9.11
N VAL A 62 -9.50 -13.82 8.37
CA VAL A 62 -8.88 -12.62 8.96
C VAL A 62 -9.92 -11.66 9.52
N ARG A 63 -11.12 -11.60 8.94
CA ARG A 63 -12.26 -10.83 9.45
C ARG A 63 -12.64 -11.19 10.89
N GLU A 64 -12.40 -12.44 11.31
CA GLU A 64 -12.69 -12.91 12.68
C GLU A 64 -11.60 -12.57 13.69
N ILE A 65 -10.36 -12.32 13.21
CA ILE A 65 -9.16 -12.24 14.07
C ILE A 65 -8.68 -10.79 14.23
N ARG A 66 -8.94 -9.92 13.25
CA ARG A 66 -8.47 -8.53 13.26
C ARG A 66 -9.61 -7.55 13.06
N ASN A 67 -9.60 -6.49 13.87
CA ASN A 67 -10.42 -5.30 13.65
C ASN A 67 -9.80 -4.42 12.56
N PHE A 68 -9.89 -4.86 11.31
CA PHE A 68 -9.63 -3.99 10.18
C PHE A 68 -10.74 -2.94 10.06
N VAL A 69 -10.35 -1.71 9.70
CA VAL A 69 -11.29 -0.60 9.48
C VAL A 69 -12.29 -0.94 8.37
N PHE A 70 -11.88 -1.73 7.38
CA PHE A 70 -12.75 -2.34 6.38
C PHE A 70 -12.15 -3.63 5.82
N LEU A 71 -13.02 -4.55 5.40
CA LEU A 71 -12.66 -5.73 4.60
C LEU A 71 -13.75 -5.91 3.53
N PRO A 72 -13.43 -5.72 2.24
CA PRO A 72 -14.41 -5.91 1.17
C PRO A 72 -14.82 -7.38 1.08
N GLU A 73 -15.99 -7.63 0.50
CA GLU A 73 -16.38 -8.99 0.13
C GLU A 73 -15.68 -9.37 -1.17
N LEU A 74 -15.12 -10.57 -1.23
CA LEU A 74 -14.36 -11.05 -2.39
C LEU A 74 -15.00 -12.33 -2.92
N ASN A 75 -15.22 -12.37 -4.23
CA ASN A 75 -15.66 -13.58 -4.92
C ASN A 75 -14.82 -13.75 -6.20
N PHE A 76 -14.05 -14.83 -6.26
CA PHE A 76 -13.18 -15.15 -7.38
C PHE A 76 -13.64 -16.43 -8.06
N ASP A 77 -13.91 -16.36 -9.35
CA ASP A 77 -14.38 -17.51 -10.15
C ASP A 77 -13.26 -18.26 -10.89
N GLY A 78 -12.00 -17.82 -10.73
CA GLY A 78 -10.83 -18.35 -11.44
C GLY A 78 -10.34 -17.46 -12.58
N GLN A 79 -11.14 -16.48 -13.01
CA GLN A 79 -10.78 -15.51 -14.06
C GLN A 79 -11.06 -14.06 -13.67
N THR A 80 -12.08 -13.82 -12.86
CA THR A 80 -12.54 -12.49 -12.46
C THR A 80 -12.72 -12.44 -10.95
N LEU A 81 -12.16 -11.41 -10.32
CA LEU A 81 -12.40 -11.09 -8.93
C LEU A 81 -13.49 -10.02 -8.84
N LYS A 82 -14.64 -10.38 -8.27
CA LYS A 82 -15.69 -9.44 -7.89
C LYS A 82 -15.43 -8.95 -6.46
N VAL A 83 -15.36 -7.64 -6.30
CA VAL A 83 -15.14 -6.95 -5.03
C VAL A 83 -16.42 -6.21 -4.63
N GLY A 84 -16.98 -6.53 -3.46
CA GLY A 84 -18.13 -5.85 -2.88
C GLY A 84 -17.75 -4.47 -2.32
N ILE A 85 -18.43 -3.44 -2.80
CA ILE A 85 -18.15 -2.04 -2.48
C ILE A 85 -19.26 -1.52 -1.57
N THR A 86 -18.93 -1.41 -0.28
CA THR A 86 -19.79 -0.83 0.75
C THR A 86 -19.36 0.60 1.09
N HIS A 87 -20.15 1.31 1.90
CA HIS A 87 -19.73 2.60 2.46
C HIS A 87 -18.37 2.50 3.19
N ASN A 88 -18.16 1.41 3.95
CA ASN A 88 -16.89 1.19 4.66
C ASN A 88 -15.74 0.89 3.70
N THR A 89 -15.99 0.16 2.60
CA THR A 89 -14.98 -0.04 1.55
C THR A 89 -14.53 1.30 0.97
N LYS A 90 -15.48 2.18 0.61
CA LYS A 90 -15.16 3.51 0.06
C LYS A 90 -14.38 4.36 1.07
N LYS A 91 -14.85 4.42 2.32
CA LYS A 91 -14.18 5.15 3.39
C LYS A 91 -12.75 4.64 3.61
N GLY A 92 -12.58 3.33 3.66
CA GLY A 92 -11.29 2.68 3.85
C GLY A 92 -10.29 2.95 2.73
N ILE A 93 -10.73 2.89 1.47
CA ILE A 93 -9.87 3.22 0.33
C ILE A 93 -9.52 4.72 0.30
N LEU A 94 -10.45 5.61 0.66
CA LEU A 94 -10.13 7.04 0.81
C LEU A 94 -9.10 7.31 1.91
N GLU A 95 -9.19 6.61 3.04
CA GLU A 95 -8.19 6.69 4.11
C GLU A 95 -6.83 6.13 3.65
N TYR A 96 -6.82 5.03 2.89
CA TYR A 96 -5.62 4.49 2.26
C TYR A 96 -4.95 5.51 1.34
N ILE A 97 -5.69 6.11 0.40
CA ILE A 97 -5.18 7.15 -0.52
C ILE A 97 -4.61 8.33 0.27
N LYS A 98 -5.32 8.82 1.29
CA LYS A 98 -4.84 9.95 2.11
C LYS A 98 -3.52 9.62 2.81
N LYS A 99 -3.38 8.39 3.29
CA LYS A 99 -2.15 7.94 3.95
C LYS A 99 -1.00 7.87 2.94
N ASP A 100 -1.23 7.28 1.77
CA ASP A 100 -0.25 7.14 0.69
C ASP A 100 0.25 8.52 0.23
N VAL A 101 -0.66 9.47 -0.04
CA VAL A 101 -0.32 10.85 -0.39
C VAL A 101 0.45 11.58 0.73
N ALA A 102 0.09 11.32 2.01
CA ALA A 102 0.80 11.91 3.13
C ALA A 102 2.22 11.35 3.28
N GLU A 103 2.41 10.05 3.06
CA GLU A 103 3.73 9.41 3.05
C GLU A 103 4.58 9.94 1.90
N GLU A 104 4.05 10.03 0.67
CA GLU A 104 4.75 10.64 -0.47
C GLU A 104 5.12 12.10 -0.22
N ALA A 105 4.23 12.89 0.39
CA ALA A 105 4.50 14.28 0.73
C ALA A 105 5.61 14.41 1.78
N GLN A 106 5.61 13.54 2.79
CA GLN A 106 6.67 13.50 3.82
C GLN A 106 8.02 13.10 3.21
N GLU A 107 8.04 12.08 2.35
CA GLU A 107 9.27 11.66 1.66
C GLU A 107 9.81 12.76 0.75
N LYS A 108 8.94 13.43 0.01
CA LYS A 108 9.32 14.59 -0.81
C LYS A 108 9.89 15.71 0.06
N GLN A 109 9.22 16.06 1.16
CA GLN A 109 9.70 17.10 2.06
C GLN A 109 11.07 16.74 2.65
N LEU A 110 11.28 15.49 3.07
CA LEU A 110 12.57 15.01 3.55
C LEU A 110 13.64 15.16 2.48
N ARG A 111 13.35 14.73 1.25
CA ARG A 111 14.27 14.88 0.12
C ARG A 111 14.62 16.34 -0.14
N ASP A 112 13.63 17.24 -0.16
CA ASP A 112 13.84 18.67 -0.40
C ASP A 112 14.74 19.29 0.69
N ILE A 113 14.54 18.91 1.96
CA ILE A 113 15.40 19.34 3.08
C ILE A 113 16.84 18.82 2.89
N VAL A 114 17.01 17.52 2.64
CA VAL A 114 18.33 16.91 2.47
C VAL A 114 19.05 17.50 1.26
N GLU A 115 18.37 17.67 0.12
CA GLU A 115 18.96 18.25 -1.08
C GLU A 115 19.36 19.71 -0.87
N ASN A 116 18.53 20.50 -0.16
CA ASN A 116 18.87 21.88 0.18
C ASN A 116 20.09 21.95 1.12
N LEU A 117 20.15 21.13 2.17
CA LEU A 117 21.29 21.08 3.08
C LEU A 117 22.57 20.62 2.36
N TYR A 118 22.46 19.63 1.48
CA TYR A 118 23.58 19.08 0.72
C TYR A 118 24.11 20.05 -0.34
N ARG A 119 23.24 20.64 -1.16
CA ARG A 119 23.65 21.46 -2.31
C ARG A 119 23.84 22.93 -1.97
N ASN A 120 22.97 23.49 -1.14
CA ASN A 120 22.95 24.93 -0.88
C ASN A 120 23.73 25.30 0.40
N HIS A 121 23.82 24.38 1.37
CA HIS A 121 24.58 24.58 2.60
C HIS A 121 25.89 23.77 2.65
N ASP A 122 26.19 22.99 1.60
CA ASP A 122 27.40 22.15 1.46
C ASP A 122 27.64 21.16 2.62
N ILE A 123 26.56 20.72 3.28
CA ILE A 123 26.63 19.72 4.36
C ILE A 123 26.60 18.33 3.73
N LYS A 124 27.73 17.61 3.81
CA LYS A 124 27.90 16.29 3.15
C LYS A 124 27.86 15.10 4.10
N ASP A 125 27.93 15.36 5.40
CA ASP A 125 27.91 14.33 6.43
C ASP A 125 26.48 13.81 6.64
N ALA A 126 26.27 12.51 6.45
CA ALA A 126 24.95 11.89 6.50
C ALA A 126 24.33 11.92 7.90
N ASP A 127 25.13 11.75 8.96
CA ASP A 127 24.66 11.84 10.35
C ASP A 127 24.18 13.25 10.67
N VAL A 128 24.92 14.27 10.21
CA VAL A 128 24.54 15.68 10.40
C VAL A 128 23.24 15.99 9.64
N LEU A 129 23.13 15.54 8.39
CA LEU A 129 21.92 15.70 7.59
C LEU A 129 20.70 15.01 8.22
N ALA A 130 20.86 13.79 8.72
CA ALA A 130 19.81 13.04 9.41
C ALA A 130 19.34 13.74 10.68
N SER A 131 20.27 14.26 11.48
CA SER A 131 19.96 15.05 12.67
C SER A 131 19.19 16.33 12.33
N MET A 132 19.63 17.07 11.31
CA MET A 132 19.00 18.33 10.91
C MET A 132 17.63 18.14 10.24
N ALA A 133 17.44 17.04 9.51
CA ALA A 133 16.18 16.68 8.88
C ALA A 133 15.23 15.93 9.81
N LEU A 134 15.65 15.61 11.04
CA LEU A 134 14.91 14.78 12.00
C LEU A 134 14.48 13.44 11.41
N ALA A 135 15.39 12.80 10.68
CA ALA A 135 15.12 11.60 9.91
C ALA A 135 16.11 10.47 10.26
N ASP A 136 15.74 9.26 9.86
CA ASP A 136 16.64 8.12 9.94
C ASP A 136 17.82 8.30 8.98
N ILE A 137 19.01 7.94 9.44
CA ILE A 137 20.23 8.02 8.64
C ILE A 137 20.14 7.14 7.39
N GLU A 138 19.53 5.96 7.49
CA GLU A 138 19.39 5.04 6.34
C GLU A 138 18.60 5.71 5.20
N LYS A 139 17.52 6.43 5.53
CA LYS A 139 16.72 7.18 4.54
C LYS A 139 17.52 8.32 3.91
N VAL A 140 18.33 9.02 4.70
CA VAL A 140 19.20 10.10 4.19
C VAL A 140 20.26 9.55 3.26
N GLU A 141 20.89 8.43 3.59
CA GLU A 141 21.88 7.78 2.72
C GLU A 141 21.28 7.34 1.38
N GLU A 142 20.06 6.81 1.37
CA GLU A 142 19.35 6.48 0.13
C GLU A 142 19.07 7.71 -0.74
N ILE A 143 18.70 8.84 -0.12
CA ILE A 143 18.49 10.10 -0.83
C ILE A 143 19.81 10.59 -1.44
N LEU A 144 20.91 10.57 -0.67
CA LEU A 144 22.23 11.00 -1.14
C LEU A 144 22.72 10.16 -2.33
N LYS A 145 22.53 8.83 -2.30
CA LYS A 145 22.85 7.91 -3.42
C LYS A 145 22.13 8.27 -4.73
N LYS A 146 20.98 8.94 -4.65
CA LYS A 146 20.20 9.38 -5.83
C LYS A 146 20.58 10.80 -6.28
N LEU A 147 21.24 11.58 -5.43
CA LEU A 147 21.65 12.97 -5.71
C LEU A 147 23.06 13.08 -6.32
N GLY A 148 23.89 12.04 -6.16
CA GLY A 148 25.25 11.93 -6.69
C GLY A 148 25.72 10.49 -6.82
#